data_AF-A0A832LXJ0-F1
#
_entry.id   AF-A0A832LXJ0-F1
#
_cell.length_a   1.000
_cell.length_b   1.000
_cell.length_c   1.000
_cell.angle_alpha   90.00
_cell.angle_beta   90.00
_cell.angle_gamma   90.00
#
_symmetry.space_group_name_H-M   'P 1'
#
loop_
_entity.id
_entity.type
_entity.pdbx_description
1 polymer ?
#
loop_
_entity_poly.entity_id
_entity_poly.type
_entity_poly.pdbx_seq_one_letter_code
_entity_poly.pdbx_strand_id
1 'polypeptide(L)'
;TTLTGDYRRYFKIADDYTFAFRFHGGASFGANPQRFFIGGADNWINREFENYNIPYGTIDEFAFSVAGTPLRGYNYDRMAGSKYAILNTELRFPVFRYLILGLPPIGFKDIMGNIFFDAGTAWTNNKDLKFFEKVNGSTITRDLLMGMGYGFRAVFLGIPLGLDIAYSYNLKKFSAPKYYFTLGLDF
;
A
#
# COMPACT_ATOMS: atom_id res chain seq x y z
N THR A 1 -22.35 12.54 -3.41
CA THR A 1 -21.52 13.20 -2.38
C THR A 1 -20.41 12.27 -1.95
N THR A 2 -19.18 12.76 -1.95
CA THR A 2 -17.99 12.01 -1.56
C THR A 2 -17.33 12.68 -0.37
N LEU A 3 -16.98 11.90 0.65
CA LEU A 3 -16.18 12.33 1.80
C LEU A 3 -14.91 11.49 1.85
N THR A 4 -13.76 12.12 2.02
CA THR A 4 -12.46 11.46 2.22
C THR A 4 -11.76 12.05 3.43
N GLY A 5 -10.90 11.24 4.05
CA GLY A 5 -10.08 11.66 5.18
C GLY A 5 -8.74 10.94 5.17
N ASP A 6 -7.68 11.65 5.54
CA ASP A 6 -6.32 11.14 5.71
C ASP A 6 -5.76 11.74 7.01
N TYR A 7 -5.34 10.88 7.92
CA TYR A 7 -4.72 11.24 9.18
C TYR A 7 -3.35 10.56 9.26
N ARG A 8 -2.31 11.35 9.53
CA ARG A 8 -0.92 10.90 9.61
C ARG A 8 -0.29 11.36 10.90
N ARG A 9 0.52 10.49 11.49
CA ARG A 9 1.35 10.82 12.63
C ARG A 9 2.72 10.17 12.52
N TYR A 10 3.74 10.97 12.78
CA TYR A 10 5.13 10.55 12.75
C TYR A 10 5.71 10.68 14.15
N PHE A 11 6.27 9.60 14.65
CA PHE A 11 6.91 9.53 15.95
C PHE A 11 8.40 9.34 15.72
N LYS A 12 9.20 10.35 16.10
CA LYS A 12 10.65 10.21 16.17
C LYS A 12 10.96 9.34 17.38
N ILE A 13 11.47 8.14 17.16
CA ILE A 13 11.82 7.19 18.24
C ILE A 13 13.26 7.45 18.70
N ALA A 14 14.15 7.71 17.76
CA ALA A 14 15.56 8.06 18.00
C ALA A 14 16.05 8.93 16.83
N ASP A 15 17.33 9.30 16.85
CA ASP A 15 17.93 9.97 15.69
C ASP A 15 17.90 9.06 14.47
N ASP A 16 17.37 9.57 13.36
CA ASP A 16 17.16 8.86 12.09
C ASP A 16 16.14 7.68 12.14
N TYR A 17 15.56 7.34 13.30
CA TYR A 17 14.47 6.35 13.43
C TYR A 17 13.10 7.01 13.54
N THR A 18 12.19 6.65 12.64
CA THR A 18 10.82 7.19 12.61
C THR A 18 9.81 6.06 12.53
N PHE A 19 8.82 6.08 13.42
CA PHE A 19 7.61 5.29 13.26
C PHE A 19 6.49 6.16 12.70
N ALA A 20 5.99 5.79 11.54
CA ALA A 20 4.90 6.46 10.86
C ALA A 20 3.62 5.65 11.00
N PHE A 21 2.53 6.37 11.21
CA PHE A 21 1.17 5.85 11.25
C PHE A 21 0.34 6.67 10.27
N ARG A 22 -0.41 6.00 9.40
CA ARG A 22 -1.37 6.63 8.49
C ARG A 22 -2.69 5.87 8.52
N PHE A 23 -3.78 6.57 8.73
CA PHE A 23 -5.12 6.06 8.57
C PHE A 23 -5.85 6.93 7.57
N HIS A 24 -6.38 6.32 6.51
CA HIS A 24 -7.05 7.05 5.45
C HIS A 24 -8.20 6.23 4.89
N GLY A 25 -9.20 6.92 4.36
CA GLY A 25 -10.40 6.27 3.87
C GLY A 25 -11.35 7.26 3.23
N GLY A 26 -12.42 6.73 2.66
CA GLY A 26 -13.42 7.52 1.96
C GLY A 26 -14.74 6.80 1.85
N ALA A 27 -15.80 7.59 1.66
CA ALA A 27 -17.16 7.12 1.48
C ALA A 27 -17.87 8.00 0.46
N SER A 28 -18.45 7.37 -0.56
CA SER A 28 -19.27 8.02 -1.58
C SER A 28 -20.71 7.52 -1.52
N PHE A 29 -21.65 8.46 -1.68
CA PHE A 29 -23.09 8.24 -1.57
C PHE A 29 -23.83 8.95 -2.72
N GLY A 30 -25.02 8.47 -3.08
CA GLY A 30 -25.89 9.07 -4.09
C GLY A 30 -26.25 8.09 -5.22
N ALA A 31 -26.93 8.58 -6.25
CA ALA A 31 -27.40 7.77 -7.38
C ALA A 31 -26.25 7.22 -8.25
N ASN A 32 -25.12 7.94 -8.31
CA ASN A 32 -23.90 7.50 -8.97
C ASN A 32 -22.68 7.71 -8.05
N PRO A 33 -22.44 6.80 -7.08
CA PRO A 33 -21.35 6.95 -6.14
C PRO A 33 -19.99 6.66 -6.80
N GLN A 34 -18.97 7.43 -6.43
CA GLN A 34 -17.60 7.20 -6.82
C GLN A 34 -17.10 5.83 -6.32
N ARG A 35 -16.37 5.12 -7.19
CA ARG A 35 -15.72 3.85 -6.87
C ARG A 35 -14.32 4.10 -6.32
N PHE A 36 -14.04 3.55 -5.16
CA PHE A 36 -12.70 3.47 -4.58
C PHE A 36 -12.19 2.06 -4.78
N PHE A 37 -10.94 1.94 -5.22
CA PHE A 37 -10.25 0.67 -5.27
C PHE A 37 -9.01 0.72 -4.38
N ILE A 38 -8.67 -0.41 -3.77
CA ILE A 38 -7.54 -0.54 -2.85
C ILE A 38 -6.61 -1.64 -3.33
N GLY A 39 -5.36 -1.54 -2.91
CA GLY A 39 -4.32 -2.48 -3.28
C GLY A 39 -3.17 -1.78 -3.98
N GLY A 40 -1.98 -2.14 -3.55
CA GLY A 40 -0.76 -1.76 -4.22
C GLY A 40 0.14 -0.80 -3.45
N ALA A 41 1.01 -0.06 -4.15
CA ALA A 41 1.93 0.89 -3.56
C ALA A 41 1.94 2.20 -4.34
N ASP A 42 2.29 3.28 -3.65
CA ASP A 42 2.42 4.61 -4.24
C ASP A 42 3.61 4.65 -5.19
N ASN A 43 3.45 5.34 -6.33
CA ASN A 43 4.52 5.59 -7.31
C ASN A 43 5.30 4.35 -7.78
N TRP A 44 4.73 3.14 -7.66
CA TRP A 44 5.39 1.96 -8.21
C TRP A 44 5.40 2.02 -9.74
N ILE A 45 6.33 1.32 -10.38
CA ILE A 45 6.44 1.26 -11.85
C ILE A 45 6.10 -0.10 -12.43
N ASN A 46 6.33 -1.19 -11.69
CA ASN A 46 6.00 -2.56 -12.10
C ASN A 46 4.57 -2.94 -11.66
N ARG A 47 3.58 -2.17 -12.12
CA ARG A 47 2.17 -2.35 -11.70
C ARG A 47 1.65 -3.70 -12.21
N GLU A 48 0.99 -4.45 -11.32
CA GLU A 48 0.17 -5.59 -11.70
C GLU A 48 -1.27 -5.34 -11.23
N PHE A 49 -2.24 -5.54 -12.13
CA PHE A 49 -3.67 -5.42 -11.85
C PHE A 49 -4.24 -6.81 -11.57
N GLU A 50 -5.09 -6.95 -10.55
CA GLU A 50 -5.58 -8.25 -10.05
C GLU A 50 -6.18 -9.14 -11.15
N ASN A 51 -6.93 -8.54 -12.09
CA ASN A 51 -7.66 -9.28 -13.13
C ASN A 51 -7.05 -9.16 -14.53
N TYR A 52 -5.79 -8.68 -14.67
CA TYR A 52 -5.11 -8.42 -15.95
C TYR A 52 -5.87 -7.54 -16.97
N ASN A 53 -7.00 -6.97 -16.54
CA ASN A 53 -7.82 -6.05 -17.31
C ASN A 53 -7.72 -4.68 -16.64
N ILE A 54 -7.61 -3.63 -17.46
CA ILE A 54 -7.99 -2.27 -17.03
C ILE A 54 -9.42 -2.40 -16.48
N PRO A 55 -9.74 -1.85 -15.30
CA PRO A 55 -11.01 -2.11 -14.63
C PRO A 55 -12.16 -1.99 -15.62
N TYR A 56 -12.92 -3.08 -15.79
CA TYR A 56 -14.07 -3.13 -16.68
C TYR A 56 -15.00 -1.94 -16.39
N GLY A 57 -15.20 -1.10 -17.41
CA GLY A 57 -15.87 0.19 -17.34
C GLY A 57 -15.38 1.10 -18.47
N THR A 58 -16.17 2.08 -18.91
CA THR A 58 -15.71 3.10 -19.86
C THR A 58 -14.46 3.81 -19.30
N ILE A 59 -13.61 4.38 -20.15
CA ILE A 59 -12.43 5.18 -19.74
C ILE A 59 -12.82 6.22 -18.67
N ASP A 60 -14.05 6.73 -18.77
CA ASP A 60 -14.67 7.64 -17.83
C ASP A 60 -14.75 7.04 -16.40
N GLU A 61 -15.24 5.83 -16.22
CA GLU A 61 -15.38 5.19 -14.90
C GLU A 61 -14.03 4.95 -14.21
N PHE A 62 -12.98 4.63 -14.98
CA PHE A 62 -11.62 4.55 -14.46
C PHE A 62 -11.06 5.95 -14.12
N ALA A 63 -11.30 6.96 -14.96
CA ALA A 63 -10.86 8.33 -14.73
C ALA A 63 -11.45 8.95 -13.45
N PHE A 64 -12.66 8.53 -13.06
CA PHE A 64 -13.30 8.99 -11.82
C PHE A 64 -13.04 8.10 -10.60
N SER A 65 -12.32 6.98 -10.75
CA SER A 65 -11.99 6.10 -9.63
C SER A 65 -10.78 6.61 -8.84
N VAL A 66 -10.85 6.52 -7.52
CA VAL A 66 -9.75 6.98 -6.63
C VAL A 66 -9.05 5.78 -5.99
N ALA A 67 -7.72 5.79 -6.10
CA ALA A 67 -6.86 4.79 -5.49
C ALA A 67 -6.72 5.01 -3.99
N GLY A 68 -7.02 3.98 -3.20
CA GLY A 68 -6.62 3.87 -1.80
C GLY A 68 -5.29 3.12 -1.72
N THR A 69 -4.19 3.88 -1.69
CA THR A 69 -2.82 3.37 -1.58
C THR A 69 -2.04 4.08 -0.46
N PRO A 70 -1.09 3.39 0.20
CA PRO A 70 -0.61 2.03 -0.11
C PRO A 70 -1.38 0.92 0.64
N LEU A 71 -1.44 -0.25 0.02
CA LEU A 71 -1.85 -1.52 0.64
C LEU A 71 -1.01 -2.62 0.00
N ARG A 72 0.25 -2.70 0.43
CA ARG A 72 1.28 -3.58 -0.12
C ARG A 72 0.92 -5.05 0.14
N GLY A 73 1.51 -5.95 -0.64
CA GLY A 73 1.18 -7.39 -0.65
C GLY A 73 -0.01 -7.77 -1.56
N TYR A 74 -0.67 -6.80 -2.19
CA TYR A 74 -1.79 -7.03 -3.11
C TYR A 74 -1.59 -6.33 -4.46
N ASN A 75 -2.22 -6.88 -5.50
CA ASN A 75 -2.30 -6.23 -6.81
C ASN A 75 -3.11 -4.93 -6.74
N TYR A 76 -2.97 -4.10 -7.77
CA TYR A 76 -3.84 -2.94 -7.96
C TYR A 76 -5.28 -3.37 -8.25
N ASP A 77 -6.25 -2.60 -7.75
CA ASP A 77 -7.69 -2.94 -7.80
C ASP A 77 -7.98 -4.36 -7.26
N ARG A 78 -7.31 -4.74 -6.17
CA ARG A 78 -7.56 -6.03 -5.50
C ARG A 78 -8.98 -6.10 -4.95
N MET A 79 -9.47 -4.98 -4.41
CA MET A 79 -10.80 -4.86 -3.83
C MET A 79 -11.32 -3.45 -4.07
N ALA A 80 -12.63 -3.31 -4.27
CA ALA A 80 -13.23 -2.01 -4.56
C ALA A 80 -14.64 -1.89 -3.98
N GLY A 81 -15.07 -0.65 -3.79
CA GLY A 81 -16.41 -0.32 -3.34
C GLY A 81 -16.66 1.19 -3.26
N SER A 82 -17.87 1.57 -2.88
CA SER A 82 -18.21 2.98 -2.61
C SER A 82 -17.57 3.54 -1.33
N LYS A 83 -17.01 2.67 -0.48
CA LYS A 83 -16.37 2.99 0.79
C LYS A 83 -15.07 2.20 0.92
N TYR A 84 -14.07 2.81 1.56
CA TYR A 84 -12.83 2.11 1.91
C TYR A 84 -12.20 2.71 3.16
N ALA A 85 -11.38 1.91 3.83
CA ALA A 85 -10.53 2.34 4.93
C ALA A 85 -9.22 1.55 4.90
N ILE A 86 -8.11 2.23 5.13
CA ILE A 86 -6.76 1.66 5.14
C ILE A 86 -5.98 2.25 6.32
N LEU A 87 -5.29 1.35 7.01
CA LEU A 87 -4.31 1.61 8.04
C LEU A 87 -2.93 1.20 7.53
N ASN A 88 -1.95 2.07 7.70
CA ASN A 88 -0.55 1.79 7.42
C ASN A 88 0.28 2.12 8.66
N THR A 89 1.20 1.23 9.00
CA THR A 89 2.26 1.49 9.97
C THR A 89 3.60 1.17 9.34
N GLU A 90 4.58 2.02 9.59
CA GLU A 90 5.91 1.88 9.00
C GLU A 90 6.98 2.31 9.98
N LEU A 91 7.94 1.43 10.24
CA LEU A 91 9.15 1.74 10.97
C LEU A 91 10.27 1.99 9.96
N ARG A 92 10.79 3.21 9.94
CA ARG A 92 11.92 3.65 9.10
C ARG A 92 13.18 3.76 9.95
N PHE A 93 14.30 3.30 9.43
CA PHE A 93 15.60 3.31 10.10
C PHE A 93 16.74 3.54 9.10
N PRO A 94 17.84 4.18 9.53
CA PRO A 94 19.00 4.36 8.66
C PRO A 94 19.72 3.02 8.46
N VAL A 95 20.24 2.79 7.26
CA VAL A 95 21.13 1.65 6.99
C VAL A 95 22.53 2.18 6.67
N PHE A 96 22.65 3.03 5.64
CA PHE A 96 23.90 3.69 5.28
C PHE A 96 23.64 5.11 4.76
N ARG A 97 24.44 6.08 5.18
CA ARG A 97 24.35 7.45 4.63
C ARG A 97 24.85 7.53 3.19
N TYR A 98 25.92 6.79 2.89
CA TYR A 98 26.53 6.73 1.56
C TYR A 98 27.02 5.32 1.28
N LEU A 99 26.70 4.81 0.10
CA LEU A 99 27.32 3.62 -0.48
C LEU A 99 27.87 4.00 -1.85
N ILE A 100 29.16 4.30 -1.89
CA ILE A 100 29.88 4.69 -3.11
C ILE A 100 30.50 3.41 -3.70
N LEU A 101 30.14 3.10 -4.95
CA LEU A 101 30.75 2.02 -5.72
C LEU A 101 32.12 2.49 -6.26
N GLY A 102 32.93 1.57 -6.80
CA GLY A 102 34.32 1.81 -7.20
C GLY A 102 34.52 2.87 -8.29
N LEU A 103 35.27 2.55 -9.36
CA LEU A 103 35.41 3.47 -10.49
C LEU A 103 34.35 3.16 -11.56
N PRO A 104 33.50 4.11 -11.99
CA PRO A 104 33.40 5.51 -11.51
C PRO A 104 32.71 5.63 -10.14
N PRO A 105 32.94 6.71 -9.35
CA PRO A 105 32.42 6.88 -7.98
C PRO A 105 30.93 7.23 -7.96
N ILE A 106 30.12 6.36 -8.54
CA ILE A 106 28.66 6.40 -8.51
C ILE A 106 28.17 5.64 -7.29
N GLY A 107 27.08 6.10 -6.69
CA GLY A 107 26.63 5.50 -5.45
C GLY A 107 25.24 5.93 -5.04
N PHE A 108 24.81 5.33 -3.94
CA PHE A 108 23.54 5.58 -3.30
C PHE A 108 23.76 6.50 -2.10
N LYS A 109 22.84 7.43 -1.89
CA LYS A 109 22.76 8.29 -0.72
C LYS A 109 21.52 7.96 0.09
N ASP A 110 21.56 8.25 1.38
CA ASP A 110 20.42 8.17 2.30
C ASP A 110 19.70 6.82 2.21
N ILE A 111 20.47 5.73 2.31
CA ILE A 111 19.92 4.38 2.31
C ILE A 111 19.19 4.15 3.62
N MET A 112 17.87 4.06 3.55
CA MET A 112 16.98 3.77 4.66
C MET A 112 16.33 2.40 4.47
N GLY A 113 16.15 1.69 5.57
CA GLY A 113 15.31 0.51 5.64
C GLY A 113 13.93 0.89 6.14
N ASN A 114 12.92 0.14 5.72
CA ASN A 114 11.59 0.20 6.28
C ASN A 114 11.07 -1.20 6.61
N ILE A 115 10.24 -1.30 7.64
CA ILE A 115 9.41 -2.47 7.94
C ILE A 115 7.99 -1.94 8.07
N PHE A 116 7.04 -2.59 7.43
CA PHE A 116 5.68 -2.07 7.37
C PHE A 116 4.61 -3.13 7.58
N PHE A 117 3.45 -2.64 8.00
CA PHE A 117 2.21 -3.38 8.05
C PHE A 117 1.08 -2.49 7.51
N ASP A 118 0.38 -3.01 6.52
CA ASP A 118 -0.74 -2.37 5.86
C ASP A 118 -2.00 -3.23 6.08
N ALA A 119 -3.13 -2.63 6.43
CA ALA A 119 -4.40 -3.32 6.55
C ALA A 119 -5.51 -2.46 5.95
N GLY A 120 -6.39 -3.05 5.15
CA GLY A 120 -7.41 -2.29 4.46
C GLY A 120 -8.62 -3.10 4.03
N THR A 121 -9.71 -2.40 3.75
CA THR A 121 -10.97 -2.98 3.28
C THR A 121 -11.71 -1.99 2.41
N ALA A 122 -12.44 -2.50 1.41
CA ALA A 122 -13.31 -1.71 0.56
C ALA A 122 -14.66 -2.41 0.40
N TRP A 123 -15.76 -1.66 0.47
CA TRP A 123 -17.11 -2.23 0.44
C TRP A 123 -18.16 -1.25 -0.08
N THR A 124 -19.32 -1.77 -0.46
CA THR A 124 -20.45 -0.96 -0.90
C THR A 124 -21.63 -1.05 0.05
N ASN A 125 -22.04 -2.25 0.45
CA ASN A 125 -23.13 -2.46 1.38
C ASN A 125 -22.60 -2.87 2.76
N ASN A 126 -22.98 -2.12 3.80
CA ASN A 126 -22.53 -2.38 5.17
C ASN A 126 -22.98 -3.75 5.71
N LYS A 127 -24.10 -4.29 5.21
CA LYS A 127 -24.62 -5.60 5.66
C LYS A 127 -23.79 -6.77 5.16
N ASP A 128 -23.05 -6.57 4.06
CA ASP A 128 -22.27 -7.62 3.42
C ASP A 128 -20.83 -7.68 3.93
N LEU A 129 -20.36 -6.59 4.58
CA LEU A 129 -19.00 -6.47 5.08
C LEU A 129 -18.73 -7.46 6.22
N LYS A 130 -17.78 -8.36 5.99
CA LYS A 130 -17.31 -9.37 6.94
C LYS A 130 -15.79 -9.46 6.87
N PHE A 131 -15.11 -8.91 7.88
CA PHE A 131 -13.64 -8.93 7.93
C PHE A 131 -13.06 -10.34 8.01
N PHE A 132 -13.75 -11.25 8.71
CA PHE A 132 -13.27 -12.59 8.98
C PHE A 132 -14.35 -13.62 8.67
N GLU A 133 -13.91 -14.82 8.33
CA GLU A 133 -14.78 -15.99 8.19
C GLU A 133 -14.09 -17.26 8.69
N LYS A 134 -14.90 -18.30 8.97
CA LYS A 134 -14.38 -19.60 9.37
C LYS A 134 -14.40 -20.55 8.19
N VAL A 135 -13.24 -21.11 7.84
CA VAL A 135 -13.08 -22.14 6.82
C VAL A 135 -12.41 -23.35 7.45
N ASN A 136 -13.10 -24.49 7.46
CA ASN A 136 -12.61 -25.76 8.04
C ASN A 136 -12.12 -25.59 9.49
N GLY A 137 -12.90 -24.89 10.32
CA GLY A 137 -12.58 -24.63 11.73
C GLY A 137 -11.49 -23.58 11.97
N SER A 138 -10.80 -23.08 10.94
CA SER A 138 -9.81 -22.01 11.03
C SER A 138 -10.44 -20.65 10.71
N THR A 139 -10.12 -19.61 11.48
CA THR A 139 -10.50 -18.22 11.14
C THR A 139 -9.52 -17.67 10.11
N ILE A 140 -10.03 -17.11 9.01
CA ILE A 140 -9.27 -16.42 7.98
C ILE A 140 -9.83 -15.03 7.72
N THR A 141 -9.05 -14.15 7.11
CA THR A 141 -9.57 -12.88 6.60
C THR A 141 -10.42 -13.09 5.35
N ARG A 142 -11.50 -12.31 5.21
CA ARG A 142 -12.38 -12.28 4.04
C ARG A 142 -12.33 -10.92 3.36
N ASP A 143 -12.95 -9.90 3.98
CA ASP A 143 -12.98 -8.53 3.45
C ASP A 143 -11.89 -7.63 4.03
N LEU A 144 -11.08 -8.15 4.96
CA LEU A 144 -9.89 -7.47 5.48
C LEU A 144 -8.65 -7.95 4.73
N LEU A 145 -8.00 -7.05 4.03
CA LEU A 145 -6.71 -7.28 3.40
C LEU A 145 -5.62 -6.89 4.38
N MET A 146 -4.61 -7.74 4.56
CA MET A 146 -3.46 -7.48 5.44
C MET A 146 -2.17 -7.78 4.68
N GLY A 147 -1.33 -6.78 4.55
CA GLY A 147 -0.02 -6.85 3.94
C GLY A 147 1.06 -6.51 4.95
N MET A 148 2.19 -7.19 4.89
CA MET A 148 3.36 -6.81 5.69
C MET A 148 4.64 -7.11 4.93
N GLY A 149 5.70 -6.44 5.30
CA GLY A 149 6.95 -6.60 4.59
C GLY A 149 8.02 -5.65 5.07
N TYR A 150 9.04 -5.55 4.25
CA TYR A 150 10.18 -4.69 4.48
C TYR A 150 10.68 -4.17 3.14
N GLY A 151 11.46 -3.11 3.20
CA GLY A 151 11.92 -2.43 2.00
C GLY A 151 13.10 -1.52 2.27
N PHE A 152 13.60 -0.97 1.19
CA PHE A 152 14.71 -0.04 1.18
C PHE A 152 14.34 1.19 0.36
N ARG A 153 14.85 2.33 0.80
CA ARG A 153 14.83 3.60 0.08
C ARG A 153 16.25 4.09 -0.08
N ALA A 154 16.56 4.67 -1.22
CA ALA A 154 17.87 5.24 -1.49
C ALA A 154 17.77 6.29 -2.60
N VAL A 155 18.69 7.25 -2.60
CA VAL A 155 18.82 8.22 -3.70
C VAL A 155 19.97 7.79 -4.60
N PHE A 156 19.68 7.53 -5.87
CA PHE A 156 20.68 7.20 -6.89
C PHE A 156 20.67 8.27 -7.98
N LEU A 157 21.82 8.92 -8.22
CA LEU A 157 21.95 9.99 -9.22
C LEU A 157 20.89 11.12 -9.07
N GLY A 158 20.46 11.40 -7.83
CA GLY A 158 19.42 12.40 -7.53
C GLY A 158 17.99 11.90 -7.69
N ILE A 159 17.79 10.64 -8.09
CA ILE A 159 16.48 10.01 -8.21
C ILE A 159 16.22 9.18 -6.94
N PRO A 160 15.14 9.47 -6.18
CA PRO A 160 14.73 8.60 -5.09
C PRO A 160 14.18 7.29 -5.65
N LEU A 161 14.69 6.19 -5.13
CA LEU A 161 14.33 4.82 -5.49
C LEU A 161 13.76 4.11 -4.25
N GLY A 162 12.79 3.25 -4.47
CA GLY A 162 12.32 2.33 -3.45
C GLY A 162 12.14 0.90 -3.96
N LEU A 163 12.42 -0.03 -3.06
CA LEU A 163 12.15 -1.45 -3.23
C LEU A 163 11.41 -1.94 -1.99
N ASP A 164 10.17 -2.39 -2.14
CA ASP A 164 9.43 -3.06 -1.08
C ASP A 164 9.19 -4.53 -1.45
N ILE A 165 9.41 -5.43 -0.48
CA ILE A 165 9.09 -6.85 -0.55
C ILE A 165 7.95 -7.09 0.42
N ALA A 166 6.78 -7.45 -0.10
CA ALA A 166 5.56 -7.58 0.68
C ALA A 166 4.93 -8.96 0.56
N TYR A 167 4.28 -9.37 1.64
CA TYR A 167 3.54 -10.61 1.77
C TYR A 167 2.13 -10.28 2.20
N SER A 168 1.12 -10.89 1.55
CA SER A 168 -0.24 -10.87 2.10
C SER A 168 -0.38 -11.95 3.17
N TYR A 169 -1.15 -11.65 4.21
CA TYR A 169 -1.38 -12.55 5.33
C TYR A 169 -2.88 -12.67 5.62
N ASN A 170 -3.39 -13.90 5.68
CA ASN A 170 -4.83 -14.14 5.85
C ASN A 170 -5.20 -14.76 7.20
N LEU A 171 -4.38 -14.55 8.24
CA LEU A 171 -4.44 -15.21 9.58
C LEU A 171 -4.09 -16.71 9.59
N LYS A 172 -3.82 -17.33 8.44
CA LYS A 172 -3.44 -18.74 8.35
C LYS A 172 -2.11 -18.95 7.64
N LYS A 173 -1.88 -18.25 6.53
CA LYS A 173 -0.68 -18.39 5.71
C LYS A 173 -0.26 -17.05 5.12
N PHE A 174 1.02 -16.96 4.80
CA PHE A 174 1.58 -15.92 3.96
C PHE A 174 1.48 -16.30 2.48
N SER A 175 1.36 -15.30 1.60
CA SER A 175 1.52 -15.50 0.16
C SER A 175 2.99 -15.63 -0.24
N ALA A 176 3.22 -15.92 -1.52
CA ALA A 176 4.51 -15.62 -2.14
C ALA A 176 4.83 -14.12 -2.02
N PRO A 177 6.12 -13.73 -1.98
CA PRO A 177 6.51 -12.33 -1.95
C PRO A 177 6.07 -11.62 -3.23
N LYS A 178 5.70 -10.35 -3.08
CA LYS A 178 5.45 -9.42 -4.16
C LYS A 178 6.42 -8.25 -4.06
N TYR A 179 6.98 -7.86 -5.20
CA TYR A 179 8.03 -6.86 -5.29
C TYR A 179 7.46 -5.55 -5.85
N TYR A 180 7.79 -4.44 -5.22
CA TYR A 180 7.41 -3.11 -5.66
C TYR A 180 8.64 -2.24 -5.88
N PHE A 181 8.83 -1.80 -7.12
CA PHE A 181 9.84 -0.82 -7.48
C PHE A 181 9.17 0.54 -7.57
N THR A 182 9.58 1.49 -6.75
CA THR A 182 9.05 2.86 -6.73
C THR A 182 10.09 3.85 -7.22
N LEU A 183 9.62 4.86 -7.94
CA LEU A 183 10.42 6.00 -8.39
C LEU A 183 9.81 7.29 -7.85
N GLY A 184 10.65 8.16 -7.30
CA GLY A 184 10.23 9.43 -6.73
C GLY A 184 10.11 9.40 -5.21
N LEU A 185 9.78 10.55 -4.64
CA LEU A 185 9.68 10.72 -3.20
C LEU A 185 8.48 9.93 -2.66
N ASP A 186 8.69 9.27 -1.52
CA ASP A 186 7.58 8.78 -0.69
C ASP A 186 6.81 9.97 -0.10
N PHE A 187 5.56 9.72 0.27
CA PHE A 187 4.64 10.69 0.86
C PHE A 187 4.98 11.12 2.30
#